data_AF-A0A8T5NT76-F1
#
_entry.id   AF-A0A8T5NT76-F1
#
_cell.length_a   1.000
_cell.length_b   1.000
_cell.length_c   1.000
_cell.angle_alpha   90.00
_cell.angle_beta   90.00
_cell.angle_gamma   90.00
#
_symmetry.space_group_name_H-M   'P 1'
#
loop_
_entity.id
_entity.type
_entity.pdbx_description
1 polymer ?
#
loop_
_entity_poly.entity_id
_entity_poly.type
_entity_poly.pdbx_seq_one_letter_code
_entity_poly.pdbx_strand_id
1 'polypeptide(L)'
;ITDSKLKTIKLPELLTEKAIKLEKKFNLNADLAKELIKEDIDIESYVKQFSKIDVKLLATILTAYPKDLKSRLNLDSSKLTKEHYFEIFTLLNKGEISKEAVIELMADAASGKKIDASRFKNVSEDSLKKELEKIVAKNKGASLNALMGEAMKHFRGKADGQRIMEILKTLI
;
A
#
# COMPACT_ATOMS: atom_id res chain seq x y z
N ILE A 1 37.17 16.28 34.11
CA ILE A 1 36.66 16.30 32.73
C ILE A 1 35.98 17.65 32.54
N THR A 2 36.51 18.53 31.70
CA THR A 2 36.06 19.93 31.56
C THR A 2 34.71 20.01 30.83
N ASP A 3 33.76 20.80 31.34
CA ASP A 3 32.42 21.06 30.76
C ASP A 3 32.42 21.39 29.27
N SER A 4 33.54 21.91 28.75
CA SER A 4 33.75 22.26 27.35
C SER A 4 33.66 21.08 26.37
N LYS A 5 33.85 19.82 26.83
CA LYS A 5 33.74 18.62 25.97
C LYS A 5 32.32 18.03 25.89
N LEU A 6 31.39 18.45 26.75
CA LEU A 6 30.01 17.95 26.74
C LEU A 6 29.11 18.67 25.71
N LYS A 7 29.50 19.88 25.27
CA LYS A 7 28.72 20.69 24.30
C LYS A 7 28.86 20.28 22.83
N THR A 8 29.80 19.41 22.50
CA THR A 8 30.06 18.94 21.12
C THR A 8 29.43 17.59 20.80
N ILE A 9 28.76 16.96 21.76
CA ILE A 9 27.97 15.75 21.53
C ILE A 9 26.60 16.21 21.02
N LYS A 10 26.38 16.16 19.69
CA LYS A 10 25.03 16.18 19.13
C LYS A 10 24.32 14.95 19.67
N LEU A 11 23.54 15.09 20.74
CA LEU A 11 22.66 14.01 21.19
C LEU A 11 21.81 13.61 20.00
N PRO A 12 21.83 12.33 19.57
CA PRO A 12 20.90 11.88 18.56
C PRO A 12 19.49 12.18 19.05
N GLU A 13 18.67 12.78 18.21
CA GLU A 13 17.25 13.03 18.53
C GLU A 13 16.59 11.74 19.00
N LEU A 14 15.78 11.85 20.06
CA LEU A 14 15.02 10.73 20.59
C LEU A 14 14.10 10.18 19.49
N LEU A 15 13.97 8.86 19.41
CA LEU A 15 13.10 8.20 18.43
C LEU A 15 11.65 8.72 18.53
N THR A 16 11.21 9.07 19.74
CA THR A 16 9.91 9.70 20.01
C THR A 16 9.80 11.10 19.42
N GLU A 17 10.83 11.93 19.54
CA GLU A 17 10.85 13.28 18.96
C GLU A 17 10.84 13.23 17.43
N LYS A 18 11.58 12.30 16.84
CA LYS A 18 11.54 12.03 15.40
C LYS A 18 10.15 11.60 14.94
N ALA A 19 9.47 10.74 15.71
CA ALA A 19 8.13 10.25 15.36
C ALA A 19 7.13 11.40 15.35
N ILE A 20 7.13 12.22 16.40
CA ILE A 20 6.25 13.41 16.51
C ILE A 20 6.50 14.39 15.36
N LYS A 21 7.76 14.56 14.92
CA LYS A 21 8.07 15.39 13.76
C LYS A 21 7.48 14.84 12.47
N LEU A 22 7.61 13.53 12.22
CA LEU A 22 7.03 12.89 11.03
C LEU A 22 5.49 12.91 11.07
N GLU A 23 4.88 12.66 12.22
CA GLU A 23 3.43 12.77 12.43
C GLU A 23 2.94 14.17 12.04
N LYS A 24 3.56 15.23 12.58
CA LYS A 24 3.17 16.61 12.29
C LYS A 24 3.43 17.01 10.85
N LYS A 25 4.55 16.58 10.27
CA LYS A 25 4.97 16.96 8.91
C LYS A 25 4.12 16.31 7.82
N PHE A 26 3.73 15.04 8.02
CA PHE A 26 3.04 14.24 7.02
C PHE A 26 1.62 13.82 7.41
N ASN A 27 1.12 14.31 8.54
CA ASN A 27 -0.19 13.95 9.09
C ASN A 27 -0.37 12.42 9.21
N LEU A 28 0.70 11.72 9.60
CA LEU A 28 0.70 10.27 9.83
C LEU A 28 0.16 9.97 11.24
N ASN A 29 -0.42 8.77 11.41
CA ASN A 29 -0.75 8.30 12.75
C ASN A 29 0.54 7.90 13.50
N ALA A 30 0.46 7.84 14.83
CA ALA A 30 1.62 7.55 15.66
C ALA A 30 2.23 6.17 15.37
N ASP A 31 1.40 5.19 15.02
CA ASP A 31 1.86 3.83 14.74
C ASP A 31 2.69 3.77 13.44
N LEU A 32 2.21 4.38 12.35
CA LEU A 32 2.96 4.45 11.09
C LEU A 32 4.26 5.25 11.25
N ALA A 33 4.23 6.38 11.96
CA ALA A 33 5.43 7.19 12.17
C ALA A 33 6.50 6.46 12.99
N LYS A 34 6.10 5.77 14.06
CA LYS A 34 7.00 4.91 14.84
C LYS A 34 7.55 3.77 14.00
N GLU A 35 6.73 3.17 13.15
CA GLU A 35 7.13 2.04 12.32
C GLU A 35 8.14 2.46 11.23
N LEU A 36 7.92 3.61 10.58
CA LEU A 36 8.89 4.17 9.63
C LEU A 36 10.25 4.41 10.28
N ILE A 37 10.28 4.91 11.52
CA ILE A 37 11.53 5.13 12.26
C ILE A 37 12.19 3.81 12.67
N LYS A 38 11.38 2.84 13.12
CA LYS A 38 11.86 1.54 13.55
C LYS A 38 12.55 0.78 12.40
N GLU A 39 11.97 0.86 11.22
CA GLU A 39 12.47 0.21 10.00
C GLU A 39 13.50 1.07 9.24
N ASP A 40 13.90 2.22 9.79
CA ASP A 40 14.84 3.19 9.20
C ASP A 40 14.48 3.61 7.76
N ILE A 41 13.19 3.87 7.53
CA ILE A 41 12.63 4.18 6.22
C ILE A 41 12.64 5.70 5.99
N ASP A 42 13.38 6.15 4.99
CA ASP A 42 13.38 7.55 4.53
C ASP A 42 12.13 7.85 3.68
N ILE A 43 11.00 8.02 4.36
CA ILE A 43 9.73 8.37 3.73
C ILE A 43 9.79 9.69 2.95
N GLU A 44 10.64 10.64 3.36
CA GLU A 44 10.73 11.96 2.72
C GLU A 44 11.22 11.86 1.28
N SER A 45 12.19 10.98 1.03
CA SER A 45 12.70 10.70 -0.30
C SER A 45 11.64 10.10 -1.22
N TYR A 46 10.77 9.23 -0.70
CA TYR A 46 9.65 8.67 -1.47
C TYR A 46 8.59 9.72 -1.78
N VAL A 47 8.22 10.55 -0.81
CA VAL A 47 7.22 11.62 -1.00
C VAL A 47 7.68 12.63 -2.06
N LYS A 48 8.96 12.98 -2.07
CA LYS A 48 9.53 13.89 -3.09
C LYS A 48 9.50 13.29 -4.50
N GLN A 49 9.78 11.99 -4.63
CA GLN A 49 9.83 11.31 -5.92
C GLN A 49 8.44 10.94 -6.46
N PHE A 50 7.50 10.61 -5.57
CA PHE A 50 6.18 10.09 -5.92
C PHE A 50 5.06 10.99 -5.37
N SER A 51 5.08 12.26 -5.77
CA SER A 51 4.21 13.31 -5.24
C SER A 51 2.72 13.13 -5.52
N LYS A 52 2.32 12.25 -6.46
CA LYS A 52 0.89 11.96 -6.72
C LYS A 52 0.34 10.87 -5.81
N ILE A 53 1.20 10.17 -5.06
CA ILE A 53 0.78 9.14 -4.12
C ILE A 53 0.57 9.77 -2.74
N ASP A 54 -0.55 9.45 -2.11
CA ASP A 54 -0.82 9.88 -0.73
C ASP A 54 0.27 9.38 0.24
N VAL A 55 0.72 10.24 1.15
CA VAL A 55 1.83 9.94 2.05
C VAL A 55 1.49 8.79 3.00
N LYS A 56 0.23 8.68 3.44
CA LYS A 56 -0.21 7.56 4.30
C LYS A 56 -0.17 6.26 3.51
N LEU A 57 -0.54 6.29 2.23
CA LEU A 57 -0.44 5.13 1.36
C LEU A 57 1.02 4.68 1.17
N LEU A 58 1.94 5.60 0.87
CA LEU A 58 3.38 5.28 0.80
C LEU A 58 3.87 4.65 2.10
N ALA A 59 3.55 5.26 3.24
CA ALA A 59 3.93 4.74 4.55
C ALA A 59 3.37 3.32 4.76
N THR A 60 2.10 3.10 4.44
CA THR A 60 1.43 1.80 4.59
C THR A 60 2.05 0.72 3.70
N ILE A 61 2.39 1.04 2.45
CA ILE A 61 3.04 0.09 1.53
C ILE A 61 4.44 -0.28 2.01
N LEU A 62 5.15 0.66 2.63
CA LEU A 62 6.51 0.45 3.12
C LEU A 62 6.55 -0.33 4.45
N THR A 63 5.50 -0.23 5.28
CA THR A 63 5.49 -0.81 6.64
C THR A 63 4.54 -1.99 6.79
N ALA A 64 3.25 -1.80 6.45
CA ALA A 64 2.20 -2.79 6.68
C ALA A 64 2.19 -3.90 5.61
N TYR A 65 2.32 -3.55 4.33
CA TYR A 65 2.20 -4.54 3.24
C TYR A 65 3.25 -5.67 3.32
N PRO A 66 4.53 -5.42 3.65
CA PRO A 66 5.52 -6.47 3.85
C PRO A 66 5.11 -7.46 4.95
N LYS A 67 4.48 -6.96 6.03
CA LYS A 67 3.97 -7.80 7.12
C LYS A 67 2.74 -8.59 6.68
N ASP A 68 1.86 -7.99 5.88
CA ASP A 68 0.71 -8.69 5.30
C ASP A 68 1.16 -9.82 4.35
N LEU A 69 2.17 -9.60 3.51
CA LEU A 69 2.71 -10.65 2.63
C LEU A 69 3.24 -11.84 3.43
N LYS A 70 3.98 -11.57 4.50
CA LYS A 70 4.50 -12.62 5.39
C LYS A 70 3.39 -13.34 6.13
N SER A 71 2.45 -12.63 6.73
CA SER A 71 1.41 -13.22 7.59
C SER A 71 0.28 -13.90 6.80
N ARG A 72 -0.11 -13.37 5.64
CA ARG A 72 -1.27 -13.87 4.87
C ARG A 72 -0.88 -14.82 3.75
N LEU A 73 0.25 -14.54 3.07
CA LEU A 73 0.68 -15.30 1.90
C LEU A 73 1.88 -16.21 2.19
N ASN A 74 2.42 -16.17 3.42
CA ASN A 74 3.63 -16.87 3.81
C ASN A 74 4.81 -16.56 2.86
N LEU A 75 4.84 -15.34 2.33
CA LEU A 75 5.89 -14.87 1.42
C LEU A 75 6.96 -14.12 2.19
N ASP A 76 8.21 -14.38 1.83
CA ASP A 76 9.34 -13.71 2.45
C ASP A 76 9.52 -12.30 1.88
N SER A 77 9.13 -11.30 2.66
CA SER A 77 9.25 -9.89 2.31
C SER A 77 10.70 -9.40 2.23
N SER A 78 11.68 -10.15 2.75
CA SER A 78 13.11 -9.78 2.62
C SER A 78 13.60 -9.82 1.17
N LYS A 79 12.87 -10.49 0.27
CA LYS A 79 13.14 -10.52 -1.17
C LYS A 79 12.73 -9.24 -1.91
N LEU A 80 12.00 -8.34 -1.25
CA LEU A 80 11.63 -7.05 -1.81
C LEU A 80 12.81 -6.08 -1.71
N THR A 81 13.37 -5.70 -2.86
CA THR A 81 14.46 -4.74 -2.95
C THR A 81 13.93 -3.33 -3.19
N LYS A 82 14.79 -2.31 -3.03
CA LYS A 82 14.43 -0.91 -3.29
C LYS A 82 13.97 -0.71 -4.73
N GLU A 83 14.53 -1.45 -5.68
CA GLU A 83 14.17 -1.41 -7.10
C GLU A 83 12.73 -1.87 -7.32
N HIS A 84 12.28 -2.94 -6.62
CA HIS A 84 10.90 -3.39 -6.70
C HIS A 84 9.92 -2.32 -6.19
N TYR A 85 10.22 -1.69 -5.05
CA TYR A 85 9.40 -0.58 -4.54
C TYR A 85 9.38 0.60 -5.50
N PHE A 86 10.53 0.96 -6.07
CA PHE A 86 10.64 2.05 -7.02
C PHE A 86 9.81 1.80 -8.28
N GLU A 87 9.84 0.59 -8.83
CA GLU A 87 9.04 0.20 -9.99
C GLU A 87 7.53 0.27 -9.68
N ILE A 88 7.10 -0.31 -8.56
CA ILE A 88 5.69 -0.30 -8.14
C ILE A 88 5.19 1.13 -7.89
N PHE A 89 5.97 1.95 -7.18
CA PHE A 89 5.60 3.35 -6.94
C PHE A 89 5.59 4.17 -8.23
N THR A 90 6.47 3.88 -9.19
CA THR A 90 6.44 4.54 -10.50
C THR A 90 5.12 4.25 -11.22
N LEU A 91 4.69 2.98 -11.24
CA LEU A 91 3.42 2.56 -11.86
C LEU A 91 2.21 3.20 -11.15
N LEU A 92 2.22 3.19 -9.82
CA LEU A 92 1.15 3.77 -9.00
C LEU A 92 1.07 5.29 -9.17
N ASN A 93 2.21 5.99 -9.19
CA ASN A 93 2.28 7.44 -9.38
C ASN A 93 1.82 7.86 -10.78
N LYS A 94 1.99 7.01 -11.80
CA LYS A 94 1.44 7.23 -13.15
C LYS A 94 -0.06 6.91 -13.25
N GLY A 95 -0.64 6.26 -12.24
CA GLY A 95 -2.03 5.79 -12.26
C GLY A 95 -2.25 4.59 -13.19
N GLU A 96 -1.18 3.86 -13.53
CA GLU A 96 -1.26 2.66 -14.38
C GLU A 96 -1.80 1.45 -13.61
N ILE A 97 -1.70 1.47 -12.28
CA ILE A 97 -2.20 0.44 -11.37
C ILE A 97 -3.01 1.06 -10.23
N SER A 98 -3.97 0.33 -9.68
CA SER A 98 -4.71 0.74 -8.48
C SER A 98 -3.92 0.41 -7.20
N LYS A 99 -4.41 0.86 -6.05
CA LYS A 99 -3.80 0.59 -4.74
C LYS A 99 -3.85 -0.90 -4.39
N GLU A 100 -4.92 -1.58 -4.82
CA GLU A 100 -5.13 -3.01 -4.62
C GLU A 100 -4.20 -3.86 -5.46
N ALA A 101 -3.79 -3.39 -6.65
CA ALA A 101 -2.80 -4.08 -7.48
C ALA A 101 -1.41 -4.13 -6.81
N VAL A 102 -1.09 -3.17 -5.94
CA VAL A 102 0.24 -3.06 -5.32
C VAL A 102 0.58 -4.31 -4.53
N ILE A 103 -0.35 -4.84 -3.71
CA ILE A 103 -0.04 -5.99 -2.87
C ILE A 103 0.17 -7.27 -3.69
N GLU A 104 -0.56 -7.42 -4.80
CA GLU A 104 -0.38 -8.52 -5.75
C GLU A 104 0.98 -8.42 -6.47
N LEU A 105 1.39 -7.21 -6.89
CA LEU A 105 2.69 -6.98 -7.52
C LEU A 105 3.84 -7.20 -6.55
N MET A 106 3.70 -6.78 -5.29
CA MET A 106 4.69 -7.10 -4.26
C MET A 106 4.75 -8.60 -3.98
N ALA A 107 3.62 -9.32 -4.00
CA ALA A 107 3.59 -10.77 -3.85
C ALA A 107 4.31 -11.48 -5.01
N ASP A 108 4.09 -11.04 -6.24
CA ASP A 108 4.78 -11.54 -7.43
C ASP A 108 6.30 -11.29 -7.32
N ALA A 109 6.72 -10.07 -6.95
CA ALA A 109 8.13 -9.72 -6.74
C ALA A 109 8.79 -10.55 -5.62
N ALA A 110 8.12 -10.71 -4.48
CA ALA A 110 8.60 -11.54 -3.36
C ALA A 110 8.69 -13.02 -3.74
N SER A 111 7.90 -13.47 -4.72
CA SER A 111 7.96 -14.83 -5.27
C SER A 111 9.03 -14.99 -6.36
N GLY A 112 9.77 -13.93 -6.69
CA GLY A 112 10.80 -13.93 -7.74
C GLY A 112 10.25 -13.78 -9.15
N LYS A 113 8.97 -13.41 -9.31
CA LYS A 113 8.40 -13.09 -10.62
C LYS A 113 8.69 -11.64 -10.98
N LYS A 114 8.67 -11.34 -12.28
CA LYS A 114 8.73 -9.96 -12.77
C LYS A 114 7.43 -9.23 -12.44
N ILE A 115 7.56 -7.95 -12.12
CA ILE A 115 6.43 -7.03 -11.97
C ILE A 115 5.80 -6.87 -13.36
N ASP A 116 4.53 -7.28 -13.49
CA ASP A 116 3.77 -7.18 -14.73
C ASP A 116 2.48 -6.39 -14.49
N ALA A 117 2.57 -5.08 -14.70
CA ALA A 117 1.45 -4.14 -14.57
C ALA A 117 0.35 -4.37 -15.61
N SER A 118 0.64 -5.02 -16.74
CA SER A 118 -0.34 -5.21 -17.82
C SER A 118 -1.55 -6.02 -17.37
N ARG A 119 -1.36 -6.89 -16.37
CA ARG A 119 -2.41 -7.70 -15.74
C ARG A 119 -3.44 -6.89 -14.96
N PHE A 120 -3.08 -5.66 -14.59
CA PHE A 120 -3.88 -4.75 -13.75
C PHE A 120 -4.35 -3.51 -14.51
N LYS A 121 -4.21 -3.50 -15.85
CA LYS A 121 -4.76 -2.42 -16.67
C LYS A 121 -6.24 -2.25 -16.34
N ASN A 122 -6.62 -0.99 -16.08
CA ASN A 122 -7.96 -0.60 -15.65
C ASN A 122 -9.05 -1.32 -16.45
N VAL A 123 -9.82 -2.14 -15.75
CA VAL A 123 -11.06 -2.72 -16.29
C VAL A 123 -12.01 -1.56 -16.57
N SER A 124 -12.52 -1.46 -17.80
CA SER A 124 -13.51 -0.43 -18.15
C SER A 124 -14.72 -0.53 -17.23
N GLU A 125 -15.36 0.59 -16.93
CA GLU A 125 -16.55 0.67 -16.07
C GLU A 125 -17.66 -0.30 -16.49
N ASP A 126 -17.94 -0.40 -17.80
CA ASP A 126 -18.94 -1.32 -18.33
C ASP A 126 -18.60 -2.79 -18.06
N SER A 127 -17.34 -3.17 -18.22
CA SER A 127 -16.87 -4.54 -17.94
C SER A 127 -16.93 -4.84 -16.44
N LEU A 128 -16.51 -3.87 -15.60
CA LEU A 128 -16.56 -3.98 -14.15
C LEU A 128 -18.01 -4.19 -13.68
N LYS A 129 -18.95 -3.38 -14.17
CA LYS A 129 -20.37 -3.49 -13.83
C LYS A 129 -20.96 -4.83 -14.25
N LYS A 130 -20.72 -5.28 -15.48
CA LYS A 130 -21.23 -6.57 -15.99
C LYS A 130 -20.72 -7.75 -15.19
N GLU A 131 -19.47 -7.74 -14.75
CA GLU A 131 -18.90 -8.80 -13.92
C GLU A 131 -19.48 -8.76 -12.50
N LEU A 132 -19.67 -7.58 -11.91
CA LEU A 132 -20.31 -7.44 -10.60
C LEU A 132 -21.78 -7.89 -10.62
N GLU A 133 -22.54 -7.57 -11.67
CA GLU A 133 -23.91 -8.07 -11.87
C GLU A 133 -23.96 -9.60 -11.85
N LYS A 134 -23.01 -10.28 -12.50
CA LYS A 134 -22.90 -11.75 -12.47
C LYS A 134 -22.60 -12.27 -11.06
N ILE A 135 -21.74 -11.59 -10.31
CA ILE A 135 -21.41 -11.98 -8.92
C ILE A 135 -22.64 -11.84 -8.02
N VAL A 136 -23.39 -10.74 -8.14
CA VAL A 136 -24.64 -10.52 -7.38
C VAL A 136 -25.70 -11.56 -7.77
N ALA A 137 -25.89 -11.82 -9.06
CA ALA A 137 -26.86 -12.80 -9.56
C ALA A 137 -26.54 -14.24 -9.13
N LYS A 138 -25.26 -14.59 -9.00
CA LYS A 138 -24.81 -15.90 -8.52
C LYS A 138 -24.96 -16.06 -7.00
N ASN A 139 -24.85 -14.97 -6.25
CA ASN A 139 -24.86 -14.96 -4.79
C ASN A 139 -26.11 -14.24 -4.25
N LYS A 140 -27.30 -14.63 -4.72
CA LYS A 140 -28.56 -14.00 -4.30
C LYS A 140 -28.74 -14.09 -2.79
N GLY A 141 -29.05 -12.96 -2.15
CA GLY A 141 -29.25 -12.86 -0.70
C GLY A 141 -27.96 -12.80 0.12
N ALA A 142 -26.79 -12.78 -0.50
CA ALA A 142 -25.54 -12.52 0.20
C ALA A 142 -25.48 -11.07 0.70
N SER A 143 -24.82 -10.85 1.84
CA SER A 143 -24.58 -9.50 2.35
C SER A 143 -23.63 -8.73 1.44
N LEU A 144 -23.71 -7.39 1.48
CA LEU A 144 -22.80 -6.51 0.75
C LEU A 144 -21.32 -6.85 1.03
N ASN A 145 -20.98 -7.20 2.28
CA ASN A 145 -19.62 -7.58 2.66
C ASN A 145 -19.18 -8.91 2.03
N ALA A 146 -20.09 -9.88 1.93
CA ALA A 146 -19.80 -11.16 1.26
C ALA A 146 -19.61 -10.97 -0.24
N LEU A 147 -20.45 -10.15 -0.88
CA LEU A 147 -20.31 -9.78 -2.30
C LEU A 147 -19.00 -9.02 -2.56
N MET A 148 -18.62 -8.12 -1.65
CA MET A 148 -17.33 -7.43 -1.72
C MET A 148 -16.17 -8.41 -1.65
N GLY A 149 -16.22 -9.40 -0.75
CA GLY A 149 -15.19 -10.45 -0.65
C GLY A 149 -15.06 -11.26 -1.95
N GLU A 150 -16.19 -11.66 -2.53
CA GLU A 150 -16.19 -12.42 -3.79
C GLU A 150 -15.70 -11.57 -4.97
N ALA A 151 -16.10 -10.30 -5.05
CA ALA A 151 -15.61 -9.36 -6.06
C ALA A 151 -14.10 -9.14 -5.94
N MET A 152 -13.59 -8.85 -4.74
CA MET A 152 -12.15 -8.67 -4.51
C MET A 152 -11.36 -9.93 -4.93
N LYS A 153 -11.89 -11.13 -4.66
CA LYS A 153 -11.30 -12.40 -5.10
C LYS A 153 -11.37 -12.62 -6.62
N HIS A 154 -12.42 -12.13 -7.27
CA HIS A 154 -12.60 -12.22 -8.72
C HIS A 154 -11.63 -11.29 -9.46
N PHE A 155 -11.59 -10.03 -9.06
CA PHE A 155 -10.77 -9.01 -9.71
C PHE A 155 -9.30 -9.08 -9.31
N ARG A 156 -8.95 -9.58 -8.11
CA ARG A 156 -7.58 -9.70 -7.59
C ARG A 156 -6.72 -8.47 -7.89
N GLY A 157 -7.16 -7.31 -7.43
CA GLY A 157 -6.43 -6.04 -7.60
C GLY A 157 -6.57 -5.37 -8.98
N LYS A 158 -7.32 -5.93 -9.93
CA LYS A 158 -7.58 -5.31 -11.25
C LYS A 158 -8.54 -4.12 -11.24
N ALA A 159 -9.24 -3.93 -10.14
CA ALA A 159 -10.21 -2.85 -9.98
C ALA A 159 -10.10 -2.27 -8.57
N ASP A 160 -10.36 -0.96 -8.48
CA ASP A 160 -10.34 -0.22 -7.23
C ASP A 160 -11.47 -0.68 -6.30
N GLY A 161 -11.14 -0.94 -5.03
CA GLY A 161 -12.09 -1.48 -4.07
C GLY A 161 -13.22 -0.49 -3.72
N GLN A 162 -12.95 0.81 -3.75
CA GLN A 162 -13.97 1.83 -3.53
C GLN A 162 -14.96 1.82 -4.71
N ARG A 163 -14.45 1.74 -5.94
CA ARG A 163 -15.30 1.66 -7.14
C ARG A 163 -16.16 0.40 -7.17
N ILE A 164 -15.60 -0.75 -6.78
CA ILE A 164 -16.38 -2.00 -6.63
C ILE A 164 -17.52 -1.80 -5.62
N MET A 165 -17.22 -1.20 -4.46
CA MET A 165 -18.20 -0.97 -3.41
C MET A 165 -19.32 -0.02 -3.86
N GLU A 166 -18.98 1.06 -4.58
CA GLU A 166 -19.96 1.99 -5.13
C GLU A 166 -20.91 1.29 -6.10
N ILE A 167 -20.38 0.50 -7.04
CA ILE A 167 -21.21 -0.23 -8.01
C ILE A 167 -22.07 -1.27 -7.30
N LEU A 168 -21.51 -2.05 -6.36
CA LEU A 168 -22.28 -3.06 -5.61
C LEU A 168 -23.46 -2.44 -4.87
N LYS A 169 -23.30 -1.27 -4.25
CA LYS A 169 -24.41 -0.55 -3.59
C LYS A 169 -25.53 -0.13 -4.54
N THR A 170 -25.26 0.03 -5.83
CA THR A 170 -26.29 0.35 -6.83
C THR A 170 -27.01 -0.89 -7.39
N LEU A 171 -26.44 -2.09 -7.19
CA LEU A 171 -26.94 -3.35 -7.74
C LEU A 171 -27.81 -4.15 -6.75
N ILE A 172 -27.85 -3.74 -5.48
CA ILE A 172 -28.50 -4.46 -4.37
C ILE A 172 -29.60 -3.59 -3.77
#